data_AF-A0A1J5S7I5-F1
#
_entry.id   AF-A0A1J5S7I5-F1
#
_cell.length_a   1.000
_cell.length_b   1.000
_cell.length_c   1.000
_cell.angle_alpha   90.00
_cell.angle_beta   90.00
_cell.angle_gamma   90.00
#
_symmetry.space_group_name_H-M   'P 1'
#
loop_
_entity.id
_entity.type
_entity.pdbx_description
1 polymer ?
#
loop_
_entity_poly.entity_id
_entity_poly.type
_entity_poly.pdbx_seq_one_letter_code
_entity_poly.pdbx_strand_id
1 'polypeptide(L)'
;MTPDSIVDSIANQADDLLADARSVAEARTGIAEILSAEYPKLSGPERQKIIEAVLRILSEEGFFESGRGMAGGGDSEESADEE
;
A
#
# COMPACT_ATOMS: atom_id res chain seq x y z
N MET A 1 -8.75 -16.30 14.76
CA MET A 1 -7.84 -15.27 14.22
C MET A 1 -8.24 -13.94 14.82
N THR A 2 -7.33 -13.25 15.47
CA THR A 2 -7.60 -11.92 16.05
C THR A 2 -7.40 -10.84 14.99
N PRO A 3 -8.01 -9.66 15.13
CA PRO A 3 -7.80 -8.54 14.20
C PRO A 3 -6.31 -8.17 14.07
N ASP A 4 -5.55 -8.31 15.16
CA ASP A 4 -4.10 -8.06 15.21
C ASP A 4 -3.32 -9.01 14.28
N SER A 5 -3.65 -10.30 14.28
CA SER A 5 -3.03 -11.27 13.36
C SER A 5 -3.39 -11.04 11.90
N ILE A 6 -4.55 -10.42 11.61
CA ILE A 6 -4.95 -10.06 10.25
C ILE A 6 -4.13 -8.86 9.77
N VAL A 7 -3.93 -7.87 10.63
CA VAL A 7 -3.07 -6.71 10.35
C VAL A 7 -1.66 -7.16 10.01
N ASP A 8 -1.06 -8.00 10.85
CA ASP A 8 0.31 -8.49 10.66
C ASP A 8 0.45 -9.33 9.37
N SER A 9 -0.55 -10.17 9.06
CA SER A 9 -0.57 -10.95 7.82
C SER A 9 -0.62 -10.07 6.58
N ILE A 10 -1.52 -9.07 6.57
CA ILE A 10 -1.68 -8.17 5.42
C ILE A 10 -0.46 -7.26 5.27
N ALA A 11 0.11 -6.76 6.37
CA ALA A 11 1.33 -5.96 6.34
C ALA A 11 2.52 -6.75 5.76
N ASN A 12 2.73 -8.00 6.19
CA ASN A 12 3.79 -8.86 5.65
C ASN A 12 3.61 -9.23 4.17
N GLN A 13 2.37 -9.22 3.68
CA GLN A 13 2.05 -9.50 2.27
C GLN A 13 1.87 -8.24 1.44
N ALA A 14 2.04 -7.05 2.04
CA ALA A 14 1.73 -5.79 1.39
C ALA A 14 2.58 -5.54 0.14
N ASP A 15 3.85 -5.96 0.12
CA ASP A 15 4.70 -5.85 -1.07
C ASP A 15 4.11 -6.57 -2.30
N ASP A 16 3.43 -7.70 -2.11
CA ASP A 16 2.82 -8.49 -3.19
C ASP A 16 1.39 -8.02 -3.47
N LEU A 17 0.60 -7.80 -2.42
CA LEU A 17 -0.80 -7.38 -2.50
C LEU A 17 -0.98 -5.95 -3.03
N LEU A 18 0.00 -5.09 -2.76
CA LEU A 18 0.01 -3.67 -3.08
C LEU A 18 1.13 -3.32 -4.06
N ALA A 19 1.65 -4.31 -4.82
CA ALA A 19 2.72 -4.13 -5.79
C ALA A 19 2.44 -3.00 -6.81
N ASP A 20 1.17 -2.83 -7.18
CA ASP A 20 0.71 -1.76 -8.09
C ASP A 20 0.30 -0.47 -7.38
N ALA A 21 0.11 -0.49 -6.05
CA ALA A 21 -0.34 0.67 -5.31
C ALA A 21 0.83 1.63 -5.03
N ARG A 22 0.71 2.87 -5.51
CA ARG A 22 1.74 3.92 -5.33
C ARG A 22 1.31 4.98 -4.31
N SER A 23 0.06 4.92 -3.87
CA SER A 23 -0.56 5.90 -2.99
C SER A 23 -1.32 5.25 -1.85
N VAL A 24 -1.43 5.95 -0.72
CA VAL A 24 -2.27 5.55 0.43
C VAL A 24 -3.71 5.26 0.00
N ALA A 25 -4.25 6.02 -0.96
CA ALA A 25 -5.60 5.81 -1.48
C ALA A 25 -5.76 4.49 -2.25
N GLU A 26 -4.76 4.11 -3.04
CA GLU A 26 -4.73 2.85 -3.78
C GLU A 26 -4.55 1.67 -2.82
N ALA A 27 -3.60 1.80 -1.89
CA ALA A 27 -3.38 0.82 -0.83
C ALA A 27 -4.64 0.57 0.00
N ARG A 28 -5.33 1.65 0.40
CA ARG A 28 -6.59 1.57 1.13
C ARG A 28 -7.64 0.79 0.37
N THR A 29 -7.76 1.03 -0.93
CA THR A 29 -8.74 0.35 -1.80
C THR A 29 -8.40 -1.12 -1.93
N GLY A 30 -7.14 -1.46 -2.22
CA GLY A 30 -6.67 -2.85 -2.32
C GLY A 30 -6.89 -3.64 -1.03
N ILE A 31 -6.49 -3.09 0.12
CA ILE A 31 -6.71 -3.73 1.43
C ILE A 31 -8.21 -3.95 1.68
N ALA A 32 -9.07 -2.98 1.33
CA ALA A 32 -10.51 -3.12 1.52
C ALA A 32 -11.13 -4.24 0.67
N GLU A 33 -10.63 -4.44 -0.56
CA GLU A 33 -11.07 -5.54 -1.43
C GLU A 33 -10.65 -6.90 -0.86
N ILE A 34 -9.40 -7.03 -0.43
CA ILE A 34 -8.86 -8.26 0.18
C ILE A 34 -9.63 -8.62 1.45
N LEU A 35 -9.87 -7.65 2.33
CA LEU A 35 -10.67 -7.86 3.54
C LEU A 35 -12.11 -8.27 3.21
N SER A 36 -12.66 -7.80 2.10
CA SER A 36 -14.00 -8.16 1.67
C SER A 36 -14.07 -9.57 1.08
N ALA A 37 -13.02 -10.01 0.39
CA ALA A 37 -12.91 -11.33 -0.21
C ALA A 37 -12.54 -12.42 0.81
N GLU A 38 -11.48 -12.21 1.58
CA GLU A 38 -10.91 -13.22 2.47
C GLU A 38 -11.50 -13.20 3.88
N TYR A 39 -11.98 -12.03 4.33
CA TYR A 39 -12.51 -11.83 5.68
C TYR A 39 -13.94 -11.28 5.69
N PRO A 40 -14.91 -11.93 4.97
CA PRO A 40 -16.27 -11.41 4.83
C PRO A 40 -17.02 -11.31 6.17
N LYS A 41 -16.56 -12.02 7.20
CA LYS A 41 -17.13 -12.01 8.56
C LYS A 41 -16.76 -10.77 9.38
N LEU A 42 -15.79 -9.97 8.94
CA LEU A 42 -15.44 -8.72 9.62
C LEU A 42 -16.56 -7.72 9.44
N SER A 43 -16.97 -7.08 10.56
CA SER A 43 -17.88 -5.96 10.52
C SER A 43 -17.23 -4.74 9.88
N GLY A 44 -18.04 -3.81 9.36
CA GLY A 44 -17.57 -2.53 8.82
C GLY A 44 -16.56 -1.80 9.72
N PRO A 45 -16.84 -1.60 11.03
CA PRO A 45 -15.88 -0.94 11.92
C PRO A 45 -14.60 -1.75 12.18
N GLU A 46 -14.65 -3.09 12.16
CA GLU A 46 -13.45 -3.91 12.29
C GLU A 46 -12.56 -3.81 11.05
N ARG A 47 -13.15 -3.86 9.84
CA ARG A 47 -12.39 -3.67 8.60
C ARG A 47 -11.70 -2.32 8.59
N GLN A 48 -12.40 -1.27 8.97
CA GLN A 48 -11.83 0.08 8.98
C GLN A 48 -10.63 0.17 9.93
N LYS A 49 -10.72 -0.41 11.13
CA LYS A 49 -9.59 -0.48 12.07
C LYS A 49 -8.38 -1.23 11.50
N ILE A 50 -8.62 -2.35 10.82
CA ILE A 50 -7.56 -3.15 10.21
C ILE A 50 -6.89 -2.37 9.07
N ILE A 51 -7.68 -1.73 8.21
CA ILE A 51 -7.18 -0.89 7.11
C ILE A 51 -6.30 0.24 7.66
N GLU A 52 -6.77 0.97 8.66
CA GLU A 52 -6.03 2.06 9.28
C GLU A 52 -4.73 1.58 9.94
N ALA A 53 -4.76 0.42 10.61
CA ALA A 53 -3.58 -0.17 11.23
C ALA A 53 -2.54 -0.61 10.19
N VAL A 54 -2.94 -1.28 9.12
CA VAL A 54 -2.04 -1.69 8.03
C VAL A 54 -1.43 -0.47 7.36
N LEU A 55 -2.25 0.53 6.98
CA LEU A 55 -1.75 1.75 6.34
C LEU A 55 -0.75 2.50 7.22
N ARG A 56 -0.97 2.51 8.53
CA ARG A 56 -0.04 3.11 9.47
C ARG A 56 1.31 2.38 9.48
N ILE A 57 1.30 1.05 9.55
CA ILE A 57 2.53 0.23 9.52
C ILE A 57 3.31 0.51 8.23
N LEU A 58 2.64 0.45 7.08
CA LEU A 58 3.26 0.73 5.78
C LEU A 58 3.84 2.15 5.69
N SER A 59 3.15 3.13 6.28
CA SER A 59 3.66 4.50 6.35
C SER A 59 4.87 4.61 7.28
N GLU A 60 4.86 3.95 8.44
CA GLU A 60 5.98 3.94 9.39
C GLU A 60 7.21 3.22 8.81
N GLU A 61 7.00 2.25 7.91
CA GLU A 61 8.05 1.54 7.17
C GLU A 61 8.54 2.30 5.91
N GLY A 62 7.92 3.44 5.58
CA GLY A 62 8.31 4.24 4.42
C GLY A 62 7.91 3.65 3.07
N PHE A 63 6.93 2.74 3.04
CA PHE A 63 6.37 2.10 1.83
C PHE A 63 5.97 3.15 0.78
N PHE A 64 5.44 4.29 1.22
CA PHE A 64 5.00 5.40 0.37
C PHE A 64 6.04 6.54 0.24
N GLU A 65 7.05 6.60 1.12
CA GLU A 65 8.06 7.67 1.14
C GLU A 65 9.19 7.43 0.13
N SER A 66 9.49 6.16 -0.15
CA SER A 66 10.42 5.82 -1.20
C SER A 66 9.73 5.99 -2.54
N GLY A 67 10.13 7.00 -3.33
CA GLY A 67 9.71 7.23 -4.71
C GLY A 67 10.07 6.11 -5.69
N ARG A 68 9.79 4.85 -5.36
CA ARG A 68 9.85 3.69 -6.26
C ARG A 68 8.74 3.70 -7.32
N GLY A 69 7.82 4.66 -7.22
CA GLY A 69 6.92 5.07 -8.30
C GLY A 69 7.52 6.05 -9.32
N MET A 70 8.77 6.54 -9.12
CA MET A 70 9.41 7.56 -9.98
C MET A 70 10.85 7.18 -10.44
N ALA A 71 11.33 5.96 -10.20
CA ALA A 71 12.65 5.52 -10.67
C ALA A 71 12.59 4.66 -11.96
N GLY A 72 11.58 4.89 -12.80
CA GLY A 72 11.36 4.16 -14.06
C GLY A 72 10.79 4.99 -15.21
N GLY A 73 10.89 6.32 -15.14
CA GLY A 73 10.71 7.20 -16.28
C GLY A 73 12.08 7.61 -16.79
N GLY A 74 12.47 7.06 -17.94
CA GLY A 74 13.81 7.15 -18.49
C GLY A 74 14.30 8.58 -18.75
N ASP A 75 15.60 8.75 -18.57
CA ASP A 75 16.50 9.17 -19.64
C ASP A 75 15.83 10.08 -20.69
N SER A 76 15.92 11.38 -20.47
CA SER A 76 15.95 12.35 -21.56
C SER A 76 17.22 13.15 -21.34
N GLU A 77 18.23 12.65 -22.04
CA GLU A 77 19.58 13.18 -22.14
C GLU A 77 19.63 14.70 -22.16
N GLU A 78 20.56 15.20 -21.38
CA GLU A 78 21.27 16.44 -21.63
C GLU A 78 21.51 16.67 -23.13
N SER A 79 20.97 17.76 -23.65
CA SER A 79 21.53 18.43 -24.81
C SER A 79 21.45 19.92 -24.54
N ALA A 80 22.55 20.43 -24.04
CA ALA A 80 22.90 21.84 -24.15
C ALA A 80 22.85 22.25 -25.63
N ASP A 81 22.17 23.34 -25.94
CA ASP A 81 22.62 24.22 -27.00
C ASP A 81 22.21 25.65 -26.68
N GLU A 82 23.25 26.45 -26.57
CA GLU A 82 23.30 27.86 -26.23
C GLU A 82 23.33 28.59 -27.57
N GLU A 83 22.33 29.43 -27.89
CA GLU A 83 22.45 30.62 -28.77
C GLU A 83 21.40 31.69 -28.42
#